data_AF-A0A2P6G7Q4-F1
#
_entry.id   AF-A0A2P6G7Q4-F1
#
_cell.length_a   1.000
_cell.length_b   1.000
_cell.length_c   1.000
_cell.angle_alpha   90.00
_cell.angle_beta   90.00
_cell.angle_gamma   90.00
#
_symmetry.space_group_name_H-M   'P 1'
#
loop_
_entity.id
_entity.type
_entity.pdbx_description
1 polymer ?
#
loop_
_entity_poly.entity_id
_entity_poly.type
_entity_poly.pdbx_seq_one_letter_code
_entity_poly.pdbx_strand_id
1 'polypeptide(L)' 'MHSGPLNGLKIIEFEGIGPAPLAGQLLSDLGADVVKILRKHTKV' A
#
# COMPACT_ATOMS: atom_id res chain seq x y z
N MET A 1 6.44 -15.84 1.19
CA MET A 1 6.13 -15.65 -0.24
C MET A 1 4.67 -15.25 -0.30
N HIS A 2 4.35 -14.04 -0.75
CA HIS A 2 2.95 -13.60 -0.84
C HIS A 2 2.26 -14.44 -1.93
N SER A 3 1.41 -15.38 -1.52
CA SER A 3 0.59 -16.20 -2.41
C SER A 3 -0.74 -15.50 -2.63
N GLY A 4 -1.10 -15.21 -3.88
CA GLY A 4 -2.34 -14.53 -4.23
C GLY A 4 -2.38 -14.10 -5.70
N PRO A 5 -3.56 -13.73 -6.22
CA PRO A 5 -3.73 -13.39 -7.64
C PRO A 5 -2.93 -12.16 -8.09
N LEU A 6 -2.51 -11.30 -7.16
CA LEU A 6 -1.72 -10.10 -7.45
C LEU A 6 -0.21 -10.29 -7.17
N ASN A 7 0.24 -11.51 -6.95
CA ASN A 7 1.65 -11.80 -6.70
C ASN A 7 2.56 -11.28 -7.83
N GLY A 8 3.64 -10.59 -7.45
CA GLY A 8 4.59 -9.98 -8.36
C GLY A 8 4.27 -8.53 -8.76
N LEU A 9 3.08 -8.01 -8.42
CA LEU A 9 2.76 -6.60 -8.60
C LEU A 9 3.38 -5.75 -7.49
N LYS A 10 3.92 -4.59 -7.87
CA LYS A 10 4.45 -3.56 -6.97
C LYS A 10 3.62 -2.31 -7.10
N ILE A 11 3.10 -1.81 -5.99
CA ILE A 11 2.13 -0.72 -5.95
C ILE A 11 2.65 0.35 -5.00
N ILE A 12 2.54 1.61 -5.44
CA ILE A 12 2.84 2.78 -4.61
C ILE A 12 1.52 3.42 -4.22
N GLU A 13 1.28 3.54 -2.91
CA GLU A 13 0.15 4.26 -2.34
C GLU A 13 0.65 5.57 -1.73
N PHE A 14 0.00 6.69 -2.03
CA PHE A 14 0.23 7.95 -1.34
C PHE A 14 -0.72 8.08 -0.15
N GLU A 15 -0.23 8.66 0.94
CA GLU A 15 -1.04 8.94 2.13
C GLU A 15 -2.33 9.68 1.74
N GLY A 16 -3.46 9.10 2.16
CA GLY A 16 -4.79 9.64 1.97
C GLY A 16 -5.65 9.33 3.18
N ILE A 17 -6.74 10.07 3.33
CA ILE A 17 -7.75 9.85 4.36
C ILE A 17 -8.97 9.22 3.69
N GLY A 18 -9.52 8.16 4.29
CA GLY A 18 -10.73 7.50 3.79
C GLY A 18 -10.44 6.21 3.01
N PRO A 19 -11.04 5.99 1.82
CA PRO A 19 -11.02 4.69 1.15
C PRO A 19 -9.67 4.29 0.55
N ALA A 20 -8.73 5.24 0.41
CA ALA A 20 -7.42 4.97 -0.18
C ALA A 20 -6.60 3.93 0.63
N PRO A 21 -6.33 4.12 1.94
CA PRO A 21 -5.67 3.10 2.76
C PRO A 21 -6.35 1.72 2.76
N LEU A 22 -7.69 1.68 2.64
CA LEU A 22 -8.43 0.42 2.53
C LEU A 22 -8.14 -0.28 1.20
N ALA A 23 -8.05 0.46 0.10
CA ALA A 23 -7.72 -0.08 -1.20
C ALA A 23 -6.30 -0.68 -1.22
N GLY A 24 -5.30 0.03 -0.69
CA GLY A 24 -3.93 -0.51 -0.58
C GLY A 24 -3.87 -1.79 0.26
N GLN A 25 -4.62 -1.85 1.36
CA GLN A 25 -4.71 -3.05 2.19
C GLN A 25 -5.33 -4.23 1.43
N LEU A 26 -6.45 -4.04 0.74
CA LEU A 26 -7.11 -5.09 -0.03
C LEU A 26 -6.20 -5.67 -1.13
N LEU A 27 -5.42 -4.81 -1.79
CA LEU A 27 -4.47 -5.24 -2.82
C LEU A 27 -3.30 -6.03 -2.21
N SER A 28 -2.83 -5.62 -1.03
CA SER A 28 -1.81 -6.35 -0.26
C SER A 28 -2.31 -7.73 0.17
N ASP A 29 -3.55 -7.83 0.66
CA ASP A 29 -4.17 -9.09 1.07
C ASP A 29 -4.29 -10.08 -0.11
N LEU A 30 -4.44 -9.58 -1.34
CA LEU A 30 -4.43 -10.37 -2.58
C LEU A 30 -3.02 -10.68 -3.11
N GLY A 31 -1.97 -10.28 -2.39
CA GLY A 31 -0.58 -10.66 -2.64
C GLY A 31 0.28 -9.61 -3.34
N ALA A 32 -0.20 -8.37 -3.52
CA ALA A 32 0.61 -7.28 -4.06
C ALA A 32 1.63 -6.76 -3.02
N ASP A 33 2.78 -6.28 -3.49
CA ASP A 33 3.76 -5.55 -2.66
C ASP A 33 3.40 -4.05 -2.67
N VAL A 34 2.80 -3.57 -1.59
CA VAL A 34 2.28 -2.19 -1.48
C VAL A 34 3.17 -1.35 -0.56
N VAL A 35 3.76 -0.30 -1.12
CA VAL A 35 4.58 0.68 -0.40
C VAL A 35 3.79 1.97 -0.22
N LYS A 36 3.60 2.38 1.03
CA LYS A 36 2.91 3.62 1.39
C LYS A 36 3.88 4.78 1.57
N ILE A 37 3.64 5.87 0.87
CA ILE A 37 4.42 7.11 0.93
C ILE A 37 3.69 8.12 1.80
N LEU A 38 4.31 8.46 2.93
CA LEU A 38 3.82 9.49 3.84
C LEU A 38 4.59 10.79 3.64
N ARG A 39 3.95 11.92 4.00
CA ARG A 39 4.66 13.19 4.08
C ARG A 39 5.81 13.06 5.08
N LYS A 40 6.98 13.60 4.72
CA LYS A 40 8.11 13.73 5.65
C LYS A 40 7.69 14.58 6.85
N HIS A 41 7.74 13.99 8.05
CA HIS A 41 7.62 14.75 9.29
C HIS A 41 8.93 15.48 9.59
N THR A 42 8.85 16.80 9.75
CA THR A 42 9.97 17.60 10.26
C THR A 42 10.02 17.42 11.77
N LYS A 43 11.14 16.92 12.30
CA LYS A 43 11.40 16.99 13.75
C LYS A 43 11.66 18.45 14.08
N VAL A 44 10.75 19.04 14.85
CA VAL A 44 10.91 20.36 15.46
C VAL A 44 11.80 20.23 16.69
#